data_AF-A0A1Q5TCC9-F1
#
_entry.id   AF-A0A1Q5TCC9-F1
#
_cell.length_a   1.000
_cell.length_b   1.000
_cell.length_c   1.000
_cell.angle_alpha   90.00
_cell.angle_beta   90.00
_cell.angle_gamma   90.00
#
_symmetry.space_group_name_H-M   'P 1'
#
loop_
_entity.id
_entity.type
_entity.pdbx_description
1 polymer ?
#
loop_
_entity_poly.entity_id
_entity_poly.type
_entity_poly.pdbx_seq_one_letter_code
_entity_poly.pdbx_strand_id
1 'polypeptide(L)'
;MSDLKASVVETTNGFHVEGYEKIEYDFTFLDGVFELQNFQLASLYERWGRCLAIMDKNIFDLYGHQMQEYFKHHNLELKIHQTMI
;
A
#
# COMPACT_ATOMS: atom_id res chain seq x y z
N MET A 1 -9.43 -13.42 -26.85
CA MET A 1 -9.34 -12.49 -25.71
C MET A 1 -10.63 -12.67 -24.92
N SER A 2 -10.54 -13.00 -23.63
CA SER A 2 -11.73 -13.11 -22.77
C SER A 2 -12.33 -11.72 -22.56
N ASP A 3 -13.63 -11.56 -22.80
CA ASP A 3 -14.32 -10.29 -22.63
C ASP A 3 -14.62 -10.09 -21.14
N LEU A 4 -13.72 -9.39 -20.43
CA LEU A 4 -13.78 -9.11 -18.98
C LEU A 4 -14.78 -7.97 -18.70
N LYS A 5 -16.02 -8.11 -19.17
CA LYS A 5 -17.08 -7.11 -18.96
C LYS A 5 -18.04 -7.60 -17.89
N ALA A 6 -18.32 -6.72 -16.93
CA ALA A 6 -19.42 -6.95 -16.01
C ALA A 6 -20.74 -6.99 -16.79
N SER A 7 -21.61 -7.94 -16.45
CA SER A 7 -22.92 -8.10 -17.09
C SER A 7 -24.03 -8.31 -16.07
N VAL A 8 -25.23 -7.89 -16.43
CA VAL A 8 -26.45 -8.15 -15.68
C VAL A 8 -27.49 -8.67 -16.65
N VAL A 9 -28.08 -9.83 -16.35
CA VAL A 9 -29.09 -10.49 -17.20
C VAL A 9 -30.29 -10.85 -16.35
N GLU A 10 -31.49 -10.48 -16.79
CA GLU A 10 -32.74 -10.89 -16.15
C GLU A 10 -32.98 -12.40 -16.38
N THR A 11 -33.41 -13.08 -15.34
CA THR A 11 -33.74 -14.51 -15.32
C THR A 11 -35.21 -14.69 -14.96
N THR A 12 -35.76 -15.88 -15.15
CA THR A 12 -37.19 -16.18 -14.91
C THR A 12 -37.70 -15.71 -13.54
N ASN A 13 -36.85 -15.70 -12.50
CA ASN A 13 -37.20 -15.30 -11.14
C ASN A 13 -36.21 -14.28 -10.50
N GLY A 14 -35.47 -13.48 -11.28
CA GLY A 14 -34.51 -12.51 -10.70
C GLY A 14 -33.45 -12.01 -11.66
N PHE A 15 -32.27 -11.63 -11.15
CA PHE A 15 -31.15 -11.12 -11.96
C PHE A 15 -29.88 -11.94 -11.73
N HIS A 16 -29.19 -12.27 -12.81
CA HIS A 16 -27.85 -12.84 -12.80
C HIS A 16 -26.84 -11.72 -13.04
N VAL A 17 -25.87 -11.57 -12.13
CA VAL A 17 -24.85 -10.53 -12.19
C VAL A 17 -23.48 -11.17 -12.21
N GLU A 18 -22.65 -10.82 -13.20
CA GLU A 18 -21.25 -11.24 -13.29
C GLU A 18 -20.36 -10.01 -13.31
N GLY A 19 -19.31 -10.03 -12.50
CA GLY A 19 -18.32 -8.96 -12.41
C GLY A 19 -16.91 -9.54 -12.53
N TYR A 20 -16.02 -8.78 -13.15
CA TYR A 20 -14.61 -9.10 -13.27
C TYR A 20 -13.81 -7.94 -12.72
N GLU A 21 -12.91 -8.22 -11.78
CA GLU A 21 -11.99 -7.24 -11.19
C GLU A 21 -10.56 -7.70 -11.47
N LYS A 22 -9.72 -6.79 -11.98
CA LYS A 22 -8.30 -7.09 -12.18
C LYS A 22 -7.58 -6.90 -10.84
N ILE A 23 -6.89 -7.93 -10.39
CA ILE A 23 -5.96 -7.87 -9.26
C ILE A 23 -4.55 -7.98 -9.82
N GLU A 24 -3.71 -6.98 -9.57
CA GLU A 24 -2.33 -6.92 -10.03
C GLU A 24 -1.46 -6.34 -8.92
N TYR A 25 -0.33 -6.99 -8.68
CA TYR A 25 0.66 -6.57 -7.70
C TYR A 25 2.04 -7.08 -8.11
N ASP A 26 3.05 -6.28 -7.82
CA ASP A 26 4.45 -6.58 -8.09
C ASP A 26 5.23 -6.73 -6.79
N PHE A 27 6.26 -7.58 -6.81
CA PHE A 27 7.24 -7.66 -5.73
C PHE A 27 8.57 -7.11 -6.22
N THR A 28 9.15 -6.21 -5.45
CA THR A 28 10.49 -5.67 -5.72
C THR A 28 11.35 -5.89 -4.49
N PHE A 29 12.53 -6.48 -4.68
CA PHE A 29 13.52 -6.58 -3.62
C PHE A 29 14.26 -5.25 -3.49
N LEU A 30 14.38 -4.77 -2.26
CA LEU A 30 15.09 -3.54 -1.93
C LEU A 30 15.89 -3.75 -0.65
N ASP A 31 17.20 -3.62 -0.78
CA ASP A 31 18.10 -3.57 0.37
C ASP A 31 17.99 -2.21 1.04
N GLY A 32 17.75 -2.21 2.35
CA GLY A 32 17.70 -0.97 3.14
C GLY A 32 16.54 -0.05 2.77
N VAL A 33 15.29 -0.49 2.88
CA VAL A 33 14.09 0.30 2.51
C VAL A 33 14.00 1.69 3.16
N PHE A 34 14.62 1.88 4.34
CA PHE A 34 14.66 3.17 5.06
C PHE A 34 16.01 3.88 4.96
N GLU A 35 16.90 3.46 4.04
CA GLU A 35 18.11 4.22 3.73
C GLU A 35 17.74 5.50 2.99
N LEU A 36 18.32 6.64 3.41
CA LEU A 36 17.93 7.97 2.90
C LEU A 36 18.17 8.14 1.38
N GLN A 37 19.10 7.38 0.81
CA GLN A 37 19.37 7.36 -0.62
C GLN A 37 18.30 6.63 -1.45
N ASN A 38 17.46 5.80 -0.81
CA ASN A 38 16.50 4.95 -1.50
C ASN A 38 15.17 5.68 -1.66
N PHE A 39 14.80 6.06 -2.88
CA PHE A 39 13.57 6.81 -3.15
C PHE A 39 12.33 5.93 -3.33
N GLN A 40 12.50 4.61 -3.45
CA GLN A 40 11.45 3.68 -3.87
C GLN A 40 10.21 3.76 -2.97
N LEU A 41 10.40 3.79 -1.64
CA LEU A 41 9.26 3.88 -0.70
C LEU A 41 8.64 5.28 -0.72
N ALA A 42 9.46 6.34 -0.69
CA ALA A 42 8.98 7.72 -0.71
C ALA A 42 8.16 8.03 -1.97
N SER A 43 8.61 7.57 -3.15
CA SER A 43 7.94 7.82 -4.43
C SER A 43 6.55 7.19 -4.51
N LEU A 44 6.28 6.12 -3.76
CA LEU A 44 4.92 5.59 -3.64
C LEU A 44 3.99 6.59 -2.94
N TYR A 45 4.49 7.37 -1.97
CA TYR A 45 3.69 8.28 -1.16
C TYR A 45 3.73 9.74 -1.61
N GLU A 46 4.61 10.11 -2.54
CA GLU A 46 4.75 11.47 -3.09
C GLU A 46 3.42 12.07 -3.54
N ARG A 47 2.56 11.27 -4.21
CA ARG A 47 1.25 11.72 -4.68
C ARG A 47 0.36 12.28 -3.57
N TRP A 48 0.47 11.74 -2.35
CA TRP A 48 -0.36 12.13 -1.21
C TRP A 48 0.36 13.07 -0.25
N GLY A 49 1.68 13.13 -0.29
CA GLY A 49 2.51 13.94 0.61
C GLY A 49 2.51 13.46 2.07
N ARG A 50 1.84 12.32 2.35
CA ARG A 50 1.68 11.77 3.70
C ARG A 50 1.53 10.25 3.69
N CYS A 51 1.91 9.61 4.78
CA CYS A 51 1.85 8.17 4.99
C CYS A 51 1.29 7.83 6.38
N LEU A 52 0.35 6.88 6.43
CA LEU A 52 -0.06 6.22 7.66
C LEU A 52 0.60 4.85 7.73
N ALA A 53 1.60 4.70 8.60
CA ALA A 53 2.26 3.43 8.83
C ALA A 53 1.58 2.70 9.98
N ILE A 54 1.03 1.52 9.70
CA ILE A 54 0.53 0.59 10.71
C ILE A 54 1.65 -0.41 10.98
N MET A 55 2.16 -0.45 12.20
CA MET A 55 3.34 -1.25 12.53
C MET A 55 3.17 -1.97 13.86
N ASP A 56 3.75 -3.17 13.94
CA ASP A 56 3.92 -3.85 15.22
C ASP A 56 4.84 -3.04 16.15
N LYS A 57 4.58 -3.12 17.46
CA LYS A 57 5.36 -2.43 18.49
C LYS A 57 6.84 -2.82 18.46
N ASN A 58 7.18 -4.10 18.31
CA ASN A 58 8.58 -4.54 18.31
C ASN A 58 9.32 -4.02 17.08
N ILE A 59 8.66 -4.01 15.91
CA ILE A 59 9.22 -3.45 14.68
C ILE A 59 9.39 -1.94 14.82
N PHE A 60 8.44 -1.25 15.44
CA PHE A 60 8.57 0.17 15.73
C PHE A 60 9.76 0.46 16.66
N ASP A 61 9.95 -0.35 17.71
CA ASP A 61 11.05 -0.17 18.65
C ASP A 61 12.43 -0.38 17.98
N LEU A 62 12.51 -1.23 16.95
CA LEU A 62 13.73 -1.48 16.18
C LEU A 62 13.98 -0.46 15.06
N TYR A 63 12.95 -0.11 14.28
CA TYR A 63 13.09 0.63 13.02
C TYR A 63 12.34 1.97 13.00
N GLY A 64 11.55 2.28 14.02
CA GLY A 64 10.69 3.46 14.05
C GLY A 64 11.46 4.78 13.91
N HIS A 65 12.64 4.87 14.53
CA HIS A 65 13.51 6.04 14.38
C HIS A 65 14.01 6.20 12.94
N GLN A 66 14.56 5.13 12.36
CA GLN A 66 15.07 5.15 10.99
C GLN A 66 13.96 5.50 9.98
N MET A 67 12.76 4.97 10.19
CA MET A 67 11.59 5.29 9.36
C MET A 67 11.20 6.77 9.48
N GLN A 68 11.16 7.34 10.70
CA GLN A 68 10.83 8.75 10.88
C GLN A 68 11.86 9.67 10.20
N GLU A 69 13.15 9.35 10.33
CA GLU A 69 14.21 10.09 9.64
C GLU A 69 14.10 10.01 8.12
N TYR A 70 13.79 8.82 7.59
CA TYR A 70 13.55 8.59 6.17
C TYR A 70 12.41 9.46 5.63
N PHE A 71 11.22 9.37 6.21
CA PHE A 71 10.07 10.15 5.72
C PHE A 71 10.30 11.67 5.90
N LYS A 72 10.99 12.07 6.96
CA LYS A 72 11.38 13.48 7.16
C LYS A 72 12.38 13.95 6.09
N HIS A 73 13.37 13.14 5.72
CA HIS A 73 14.33 13.46 4.66
C HIS A 73 13.64 13.67 3.31
N HIS A 74 12.63 12.85 3.01
CA HIS A 74 11.84 12.96 1.79
C HIS A 74 10.66 13.95 1.88
N ASN A 75 10.58 14.76 2.95
CA ASN A 75 9.55 15.78 3.13
C ASN A 75 8.10 15.24 3.13
N LEU A 76 7.90 14.04 3.67
CA LEU A 76 6.60 13.39 3.78
C LEU A 76 6.10 13.38 5.22
N GLU A 77 4.83 13.71 5.42
CA GLU A 77 4.20 13.63 6.74
C GLU A 77 3.96 12.16 7.12
N LEU A 78 4.56 11.69 8.21
CA LEU A 78 4.40 10.32 8.69
C LEU A 78 3.57 10.28 9.97
N LYS A 79 2.50 9.49 9.97
CA LYS A 79 1.76 9.10 11.17
C LYS A 79 1.93 7.61 11.41
N ILE A 80 2.33 7.25 12.62
CA ILE A 80 2.56 5.85 13.00
C ILE A 80 1.44 5.42 13.95
N HIS A 81 0.78 4.33 13.60
CA HIS A 81 -0.14 3.61 14.47
C HIS A 81 0.50 2.29 14.90
N GLN A 82 0.84 2.21 16.18
CA GLN A 82 1.42 1.01 16.76
C GLN A 82 0.32 0.04 17.17
N THR A 83 0.47 -1.21 16.77
CA THR A 83 -0.41 -2.30 17.15
C THR A 83 0.39 -3.35 17.93
N MET A 84 -0.21 -3.98 18.94
CA MET A 84 0.35 -5.21 19.50
C MET A 84 -0.37 -6.37 18.81
N ILE A 85 0.29 -7.01 17.84
CA ILE A 85 -0.23 -8.17 17.13
C ILE A 85 0.55 -9.40 17.58
#